data_AF-A0A519YXB0-F1
#
_entry.id   AF-A0A519YXB0-F1
#
_cell.length_a   1.000
_cell.length_b   1.000
_cell.length_c   1.000
_cell.angle_alpha   90.00
_cell.angle_beta   90.00
_cell.angle_gamma   90.00
#
_symmetry.space_group_name_H-M   'P 1'
#
loop_
_entity.id
_entity.type
_entity.pdbx_description
1 polymer ?
#
loop_
_entity_poly.entity_id
_entity_poly.type
_entity_poly.pdbx_seq_one_letter_code
_entity_poly.pdbx_strand_id
1 'polypeptide(L)'
;MRLLRRAGLAAPGAAELALAEGLTELELATRYPHRSALLHQALGLDLERQKHDHERLYAQFSSAVERLFGLIGYYIVDLANTGPQYLADLRQNTSSWDLLQDHLAAYSSPQLQQLLNEGIRQGLFRSDINIQLVTIIIIQQLTIVLTPGIFPPMVATAEIFRSVFLYYIRGLCTDAGARQAAEHFARM
;
A
#
# COMPACT_ATOMS: atom_id res chain seq x y z
N MET A 1 -3.83 -13.94 -2.45
CA MET A 1 -2.99 -12.87 -1.86
C MET A 1 -2.70 -13.02 -0.36
N ARG A 2 -3.70 -13.05 0.53
CA ARG A 2 -3.50 -13.09 2.01
C ARG A 2 -2.46 -14.13 2.48
N LEU A 3 -2.52 -15.34 1.93
CA LEU A 3 -1.57 -16.42 2.24
C LEU A 3 -0.13 -16.06 1.83
N LEU A 4 0.05 -15.59 0.59
CA LEU A 4 1.35 -15.19 0.05
C LEU A 4 1.99 -14.05 0.86
N ARG A 5 1.20 -13.04 1.28
CA ARG A 5 1.72 -11.93 2.09
C ARG A 5 2.28 -12.37 3.43
N ARG A 6 1.65 -13.37 4.06
CA ARG A 6 2.08 -13.87 5.37
C ARG A 6 3.28 -14.80 5.26
N ALA A 7 3.23 -15.74 4.32
CA ALA A 7 4.14 -16.88 4.28
C ALA A 7 5.22 -16.78 3.19
N GLY A 8 5.14 -15.75 2.33
CA GLY A 8 5.93 -15.70 1.10
C GLY A 8 5.43 -16.69 0.04
N LEU A 9 6.21 -16.83 -1.01
CA LEU A 9 5.86 -17.61 -2.19
C LEU A 9 6.17 -19.09 -2.03
N ALA A 10 7.23 -19.43 -1.29
CA ALA A 10 7.73 -20.81 -1.20
C ALA A 10 6.99 -21.66 -0.15
N ALA A 11 6.65 -21.08 1.01
CA ALA A 11 6.17 -21.84 2.16
C ALA A 11 4.77 -22.49 2.00
N PRO A 12 3.78 -21.85 1.35
CA PRO A 12 2.46 -22.45 1.19
C PRO A 12 2.48 -23.79 0.43
N GLY A 13 1.72 -24.78 0.87
CA GLY A 13 1.59 -26.07 0.17
C GLY A 13 0.71 -25.99 -1.08
N ALA A 14 0.82 -26.95 -2.01
CA ALA A 14 -0.03 -26.99 -3.20
C ALA A 14 -1.53 -27.14 -2.85
N ALA A 15 -1.85 -28.05 -1.93
CA ALA A 15 -3.22 -28.21 -1.41
C ALA A 15 -3.79 -26.93 -0.77
N GLU A 16 -2.96 -26.20 -0.02
CA GLU A 16 -3.36 -24.95 0.64
C GLU A 16 -3.62 -23.84 -0.38
N LEU A 17 -2.75 -23.70 -1.39
CA LEU A 17 -2.92 -22.75 -2.48
C LEU A 17 -4.14 -23.08 -3.34
N ALA A 18 -4.37 -24.36 -3.62
CA ALA A 18 -5.51 -24.81 -4.40
C ALA A 18 -6.82 -24.51 -3.66
N LEU A 19 -6.90 -24.84 -2.37
CA LEU A 19 -8.03 -24.50 -1.52
C LEU A 19 -8.30 -22.98 -1.48
N ALA A 20 -7.24 -22.17 -1.38
CA ALA A 20 -7.36 -20.71 -1.35
C ALA A 20 -7.88 -20.11 -2.66
N GLU A 21 -7.60 -20.75 -3.80
CA GLU A 21 -8.08 -20.36 -5.13
C GLU A 21 -9.43 -21.01 -5.48
N GLY A 22 -9.93 -21.94 -4.66
CA GLY A 22 -11.15 -22.72 -4.95
C GLY A 22 -10.95 -23.77 -6.06
N LEU A 23 -9.74 -24.32 -6.16
CA LEU A 23 -9.30 -25.30 -7.17
C LEU A 23 -8.86 -26.62 -6.52
N THR A 24 -8.71 -27.67 -7.34
CA THR A 24 -7.91 -28.85 -7.02
C THR A 24 -6.41 -28.60 -7.25
N GLU A 25 -5.54 -29.44 -6.68
CA GLU A 25 -4.08 -29.34 -6.88
C GLU A 25 -3.68 -29.48 -8.36
N LEU A 26 -4.38 -30.36 -9.10
CA LEU A 26 -4.15 -30.56 -10.53
C LEU A 26 -4.55 -29.34 -11.36
N GLU A 27 -5.70 -28.74 -11.07
CA GLU A 27 -6.16 -27.50 -11.73
C GLU A 27 -5.23 -26.34 -11.41
N LEU A 28 -4.78 -26.21 -10.17
CA LEU A 28 -3.81 -25.19 -9.77
C LEU A 28 -2.50 -25.34 -10.55
N ALA A 29 -1.93 -26.56 -10.62
CA ALA A 29 -0.69 -26.83 -11.35
C ALA A 29 -0.83 -26.59 -12.86
N THR A 30 -2.01 -26.89 -13.43
CA THR A 30 -2.32 -26.64 -14.83
C THR A 30 -2.44 -25.14 -15.13
N ARG A 31 -3.09 -24.39 -14.24
CA ARG A 31 -3.32 -22.95 -14.39
C ARG A 31 -2.08 -22.11 -14.10
N TYR A 32 -1.28 -22.51 -13.11
CA TYR A 32 -0.09 -21.81 -12.68
C TYR A 32 1.11 -22.77 -12.62
N PRO A 33 1.77 -23.04 -13.77
CA PRO A 33 2.95 -23.91 -13.82
C PRO A 33 4.11 -23.40 -12.94
N HIS A 34 4.15 -22.09 -12.68
CA HIS A 34 5.12 -21.45 -11.82
C HIS A 34 4.44 -20.59 -10.76
N ARG A 35 4.93 -20.66 -9.52
CA ARG A 35 4.42 -19.81 -8.42
C ARG A 35 4.58 -18.33 -8.71
N SER A 36 5.57 -17.93 -9.51
CA SER A 36 5.74 -16.56 -9.97
C SER A 36 4.53 -16.03 -10.74
N ALA A 37 3.87 -16.88 -11.54
CA ALA A 37 2.66 -16.53 -12.26
C ALA A 37 1.45 -16.39 -11.32
N LEU A 38 1.35 -17.28 -10.32
CA LEU A 38 0.33 -17.15 -9.26
C LEU A 38 0.50 -15.84 -8.47
N LEU A 39 1.74 -15.46 -8.11
CA LEU A 39 2.02 -14.20 -7.44
C LEU A 39 1.57 -13.00 -8.28
N HIS A 40 1.96 -12.96 -9.56
CA HIS A 40 1.61 -11.87 -10.46
C HIS A 40 0.10 -11.70 -10.61
N GLN A 41 -0.61 -12.81 -10.85
CA GLN A 41 -2.07 -12.79 -10.96
C GLN A 41 -2.74 -12.38 -9.64
N ALA A 42 -2.27 -12.92 -8.51
CA ALA A 42 -2.83 -12.59 -7.21
C ALA A 42 -2.58 -11.12 -6.85
N LEU A 43 -1.43 -10.56 -7.27
CA LEU A 43 -1.10 -9.14 -7.09
C LEU A 43 -2.03 -8.26 -7.92
N GLY A 44 -2.25 -8.58 -9.19
CA GLY A 44 -3.18 -7.81 -10.02
C GLY A 44 -4.59 -7.75 -9.43
N LEU A 45 -5.12 -8.88 -8.96
CA LEU A 45 -6.42 -8.91 -8.29
C LEU A 45 -6.45 -8.10 -6.99
N ASP A 46 -5.37 -8.16 -6.22
CA ASP A 46 -5.28 -7.41 -4.96
C ASP A 46 -5.16 -5.90 -5.18
N LEU A 47 -4.42 -5.47 -6.21
CA LEU A 47 -4.34 -4.05 -6.60
C LEU A 47 -5.69 -3.53 -7.08
N GLU A 48 -6.45 -4.32 -7.85
CA GLU A 48 -7.82 -3.94 -8.22
C GLU A 48 -8.75 -3.87 -7.00
N ARG A 49 -8.66 -4.83 -6.06
CA ARG A 49 -9.37 -4.74 -4.78
C ARG A 49 -9.01 -3.43 -4.04
N GLN A 50 -7.73 -3.11 -3.92
CA GLN A 50 -7.26 -1.88 -3.24
C GLN A 50 -7.87 -0.62 -3.85
N LYS A 51 -8.02 -0.55 -5.19
CA LYS A 51 -8.68 0.60 -5.85
C LYS A 51 -10.11 0.80 -5.35
N HIS A 52 -10.90 -0.28 -5.32
CA HIS A 52 -12.26 -0.23 -4.79
C HIS A 52 -12.29 0.10 -3.29
N ASP A 53 -11.31 -0.37 -2.52
CA ASP A 53 -11.19 -0.05 -1.09
C ASP A 53 -10.92 1.45 -0.89
N HIS A 54 -10.03 2.04 -1.70
CA HIS A 54 -9.73 3.47 -1.65
C HIS A 54 -10.94 4.32 -2.03
N GLU A 55 -11.70 3.94 -3.05
CA GLU A 55 -12.94 4.63 -3.42
C GLU A 55 -13.94 4.66 -2.27
N ARG A 56 -14.16 3.51 -1.60
CA ARG A 56 -15.05 3.43 -0.43
C ARG A 56 -14.53 4.26 0.73
N LEU A 57 -13.21 4.23 0.98
CA LEU A 57 -12.58 5.05 2.02
C LEU A 57 -12.77 6.54 1.73
N TYR A 58 -12.56 6.96 0.48
CA TYR A 58 -12.67 8.36 0.09
C TYR A 58 -14.10 8.88 0.21
N ALA A 59 -15.09 8.03 -0.06
CA ALA A 59 -16.50 8.35 0.10
C ALA A 59 -16.93 8.56 1.57
N GLN A 60 -16.18 8.04 2.54
CA GLN A 60 -16.47 8.20 3.97
C GLN A 60 -16.03 9.56 4.53
N PHE A 61 -15.12 10.25 3.84
CA PHE A 61 -14.50 11.47 4.33
C PHE A 61 -14.70 12.64 3.36
N SER A 62 -14.99 13.81 3.90
CA SER A 62 -15.09 15.05 3.13
C SER A 62 -13.79 15.85 3.13
N SER A 63 -12.91 15.62 4.10
CA SER A 63 -11.62 16.30 4.24
C SER A 63 -10.50 15.54 3.55
N ALA A 64 -9.64 16.28 2.82
CA ALA A 64 -8.46 15.72 2.19
C ALA A 64 -7.45 15.16 3.22
N VAL A 65 -7.38 15.78 4.40
CA VAL A 65 -6.53 15.29 5.50
C VAL A 65 -7.05 13.96 6.03
N GLU A 66 -8.35 13.84 6.29
CA GLU A 66 -8.95 12.60 6.77
C GLU A 66 -8.78 11.47 5.75
N ARG A 67 -8.98 11.74 4.45
CA ARG A 67 -8.72 10.76 3.39
C ARG A 67 -7.26 10.30 3.38
N LEU A 68 -6.30 11.23 3.49
CA LEU A 68 -4.87 10.88 3.50
C LEU A 68 -4.51 10.03 4.73
N PHE A 69 -4.97 10.43 5.91
CA PHE A 69 -4.72 9.66 7.13
C PHE A 69 -5.47 8.33 7.16
N GLY A 70 -6.66 8.26 6.57
CA GLY A 70 -7.38 7.02 6.33
C GLY A 70 -6.58 6.06 5.44
N LEU A 71 -5.96 6.54 4.35
CA LEU A 71 -5.06 5.73 3.52
C LEU A 71 -3.85 5.21 4.30
N ILE A 72 -3.24 6.04 5.15
CA ILE A 72 -2.14 5.58 6.01
C ILE A 72 -2.64 4.45 6.92
N GLY A 73 -3.79 4.62 7.56
CA GLY A 73 -4.41 3.61 8.42
C GLY A 73 -4.70 2.31 7.66
N TYR A 74 -5.27 2.41 6.46
CA TYR A 74 -5.51 1.29 5.56
C TYR A 74 -4.24 0.49 5.31
N TYR A 75 -3.15 1.15 4.91
CA TYR A 75 -1.88 0.48 4.62
C TYR A 75 -1.18 -0.04 5.87
N ILE A 76 -1.31 0.58 7.04
CA ILE A 76 -0.80 0.03 8.30
C ILE A 76 -1.46 -1.33 8.58
N VAL A 77 -2.79 -1.43 8.45
CA VAL A 77 -3.51 -2.70 8.67
C VAL A 77 -3.11 -3.75 7.63
N ASP A 78 -2.98 -3.33 6.36
CA ASP A 78 -2.61 -4.21 5.25
C ASP A 78 -1.18 -4.76 5.42
N LEU A 79 -0.23 -3.91 5.83
CA LEU A 79 1.17 -4.25 6.06
C LEU A 79 1.41 -4.99 7.37
N ALA A 80 0.51 -4.88 8.36
CA ALA A 80 0.63 -5.63 9.62
C ALA A 80 0.60 -7.15 9.41
N ASN A 81 0.00 -7.60 8.30
CA ASN A 81 -0.08 -9.00 7.91
C ASN A 81 0.91 -9.37 6.79
N THR A 82 1.89 -8.51 6.50
CA THR A 82 2.86 -8.71 5.42
C THR A 82 4.23 -9.03 5.99
N GLY A 83 4.68 -10.26 5.75
CA GLY A 83 5.98 -10.77 6.18
C GLY A 83 7.12 -10.33 5.26
N PRO A 84 8.36 -10.25 5.78
CA PRO A 84 9.52 -9.79 5.01
C PRO A 84 9.86 -10.71 3.82
N GLN A 85 9.57 -12.01 3.92
CA GLN A 85 9.80 -12.95 2.82
C GLN A 85 8.95 -12.60 1.59
N TYR A 86 7.69 -12.20 1.78
CA TYR A 86 6.84 -11.77 0.66
C TYR A 86 7.41 -10.55 -0.06
N LEU A 87 7.95 -9.57 0.67
CA LEU A 87 8.57 -8.39 0.08
C LEU A 87 9.81 -8.77 -0.74
N ALA A 88 10.61 -9.71 -0.24
CA ALA A 88 11.74 -10.25 -0.99
C ALA A 88 11.29 -10.97 -2.27
N ASP A 89 10.29 -11.84 -2.17
CA ASP A 89 9.74 -12.59 -3.31
C ASP A 89 9.14 -11.65 -4.37
N LEU A 90 8.39 -10.64 -3.93
CA LEU A 90 7.81 -9.62 -4.78
C LEU A 90 8.90 -8.84 -5.53
N ARG A 91 9.98 -8.45 -4.84
CA ARG A 91 11.08 -7.70 -5.45
C ARG A 91 11.90 -8.53 -6.44
N GLN A 92 12.05 -9.83 -6.20
CA GLN A 92 12.75 -10.77 -7.08
C GLN A 92 11.91 -11.18 -8.30
N ASN A 93 10.59 -11.13 -8.20
CA ASN A 93 9.68 -11.39 -9.31
C ASN A 93 9.48 -10.11 -10.12
N THR A 94 10.32 -9.89 -11.14
CA THR A 94 10.33 -8.66 -11.94
C THR A 94 8.96 -8.29 -12.50
N SER A 95 8.20 -9.25 -13.06
CA SER A 95 6.89 -8.93 -13.63
C SER A 95 5.86 -8.50 -12.59
N SER A 96 5.92 -9.03 -11.37
CA SER A 96 5.06 -8.60 -10.26
C SER A 96 5.50 -7.25 -9.69
N TRP A 97 6.82 -7.03 -9.61
CA TRP A 97 7.37 -5.74 -9.21
C TRP A 97 6.98 -4.63 -10.18
N ASP A 98 7.14 -4.86 -11.49
CA ASP A 98 6.77 -3.91 -12.53
C ASP A 98 5.26 -3.61 -12.49
N LEU A 99 4.41 -4.63 -12.28
CA LEU A 99 2.98 -4.45 -12.10
C LEU A 99 2.64 -3.51 -10.91
N LEU A 100 3.36 -3.64 -9.79
CA LEU A 100 3.19 -2.73 -8.65
C LEU A 100 3.65 -1.31 -9.02
N GLN A 101 4.81 -1.16 -9.67
CA GLN A 101 5.35 0.14 -10.05
C GLN A 101 4.42 0.86 -11.04
N ASP A 102 3.87 0.14 -12.01
CA ASP A 102 2.89 0.65 -12.96
C ASP A 102 1.61 1.09 -12.25
N HIS A 103 1.13 0.32 -11.28
CA HIS A 103 -0.01 0.71 -10.46
C HIS A 103 0.27 1.99 -9.66
N LEU A 104 1.45 2.11 -9.03
CA LEU A 104 1.83 3.31 -8.28
C LEU A 104 1.92 4.55 -9.20
N ALA A 105 2.40 4.36 -10.43
CA ALA A 105 2.52 5.44 -11.41
C ALA A 105 1.17 5.83 -12.02
N ALA A 106 0.39 4.86 -12.48
CA ALA A 106 -0.84 5.08 -13.25
C ALA A 106 -2.07 5.36 -12.39
N TYR A 107 -2.11 4.85 -11.15
CA TYR A 107 -3.24 5.00 -10.25
C TYR A 107 -2.91 5.83 -9.01
N SER A 108 -1.94 5.40 -8.20
CA SER A 108 -1.71 6.03 -6.89
C SER A 108 -1.18 7.46 -7.00
N SER A 109 -0.29 7.73 -7.96
CA SER A 109 0.31 9.06 -8.13
C SER A 109 -0.72 10.13 -8.53
N PRO A 110 -1.57 9.94 -9.57
CA PRO A 110 -2.64 10.90 -9.88
C PRO A 110 -3.62 11.12 -8.72
N GLN A 111 -4.02 10.04 -8.03
CA GLN A 111 -4.94 10.13 -6.89
C GLN A 111 -4.34 10.97 -5.76
N LEU A 112 -3.07 10.77 -5.45
CA LEU A 112 -2.37 11.54 -4.42
C LEU A 112 -2.21 13.01 -4.81
N GLN A 113 -1.88 13.31 -6.08
CA GLN A 113 -1.80 14.69 -6.56
C GLN A 113 -3.15 15.42 -6.43
N GLN A 114 -4.24 14.75 -6.81
CA GLN A 114 -5.59 15.30 -6.68
C GLN A 114 -5.95 15.58 -5.22
N LEU A 115 -5.63 14.64 -4.33
CA LEU A 115 -5.87 14.77 -2.90
C LEU A 115 -5.09 15.93 -2.28
N LEU A 116 -3.80 16.06 -2.61
CA LEU A 116 -2.96 17.17 -2.15
C LEU A 116 -3.51 18.52 -2.63
N ASN A 117 -3.89 18.61 -3.91
CA ASN A 117 -4.49 19.81 -4.48
C ASN A 117 -5.82 20.17 -3.81
N GLU A 118 -6.67 19.18 -3.52
CA GLU A 118 -7.91 19.39 -2.76
C GLU A 118 -7.63 19.91 -1.36
N GLY A 119 -6.68 19.32 -0.63
CA GLY A 119 -6.35 19.77 0.72
C GLY A 119 -5.72 21.16 0.77
N ILE A 120 -4.99 21.57 -0.27
CA ILE A 120 -4.54 22.97 -0.41
C ILE A 120 -5.74 23.90 -0.60
N ARG A 121 -6.69 23.56 -1.47
CA ARG A 121 -7.93 24.36 -1.65
C ARG A 121 -8.77 24.45 -0.38
N GLN A 122 -8.78 23.40 0.43
CA GLN A 122 -9.46 23.36 1.73
C GLN A 122 -8.67 24.10 2.83
N GLY A 123 -7.44 24.57 2.57
CA GLY A 123 -6.58 25.23 3.57
C GLY A 123 -5.97 24.27 4.61
N LEU A 124 -6.00 22.97 4.33
CA LEU A 124 -5.56 21.92 5.26
C LEU A 124 -4.13 21.44 4.98
N PHE A 125 -3.67 21.53 3.74
CA PHE A 125 -2.26 21.37 3.37
C PHE A 125 -1.64 22.72 3.04
N ARG A 126 -0.34 22.85 3.28
CA ARG A 126 0.39 24.08 3.00
C ARG A 126 0.36 24.41 1.51
N SER A 127 0.09 25.66 1.17
CA SER A 127 -0.01 26.11 -0.23
C SER A 127 1.34 26.30 -0.92
N ASP A 128 2.45 26.29 -0.17
CA ASP A 128 3.81 26.50 -0.68
C ASP A 128 4.51 25.20 -1.13
N ILE A 129 3.84 24.04 -1.04
CA ILE A 129 4.42 22.76 -1.47
C ILE A 129 4.39 22.61 -2.99
N ASN A 130 5.44 22.00 -3.54
CA ASN A 130 5.41 21.50 -4.91
C ASN A 130 4.70 20.13 -4.94
N ILE A 131 3.43 20.12 -5.35
CA ILE A 131 2.58 18.92 -5.36
C ILE A 131 3.25 17.75 -6.10
N GLN A 132 3.83 18.01 -7.28
CA GLN A 132 4.46 16.97 -8.08
C GLN A 132 5.64 16.33 -7.35
N LEU A 133 6.52 17.16 -6.77
CA LEU A 133 7.67 16.65 -6.02
C LEU A 133 7.24 15.92 -4.74
N VAL A 134 6.25 16.44 -4.02
CA VAL A 134 5.71 15.79 -2.82
C VAL A 134 5.11 14.42 -3.17
N THR A 135 4.34 14.31 -4.25
CA THR A 135 3.83 13.02 -4.73
C THR A 135 4.96 12.04 -5.01
N ILE A 136 6.00 12.48 -5.74
CA ILE A 136 7.17 11.64 -6.03
C ILE A 136 7.81 11.15 -4.72
N ILE A 137 8.02 12.04 -3.75
CA ILE A 137 8.65 11.68 -2.46
C ILE A 137 7.80 10.64 -1.71
N ILE A 138 6.48 10.82 -1.63
CA ILE A 138 5.58 9.88 -0.93
C ILE A 138 5.61 8.50 -1.61
N ILE A 139 5.62 8.45 -2.94
CA ILE A 139 5.71 7.18 -3.67
C ILE A 139 7.07 6.52 -3.46
N GLN A 140 8.17 7.29 -3.49
CA GLN A 140 9.51 6.75 -3.22
C GLN A 140 9.65 6.26 -1.78
N GLN A 141 9.03 6.93 -0.81
CA GLN A 141 8.96 6.46 0.57
C GLN A 141 8.31 5.07 0.66
N LEU A 142 7.25 4.82 -0.11
CA LEU A 142 6.63 3.49 -0.18
C LEU A 142 7.61 2.46 -0.76
N THR A 143 8.28 2.80 -1.86
CA THR A 143 9.30 1.92 -2.45
C THR A 143 10.41 1.59 -1.45
N ILE A 144 10.86 2.55 -0.64
CA ILE A 144 11.85 2.34 0.41
C ILE A 144 11.33 1.35 1.47
N VAL A 145 10.09 1.51 1.94
CA VAL A 145 9.46 0.58 2.90
C VAL A 145 9.37 -0.85 2.35
N LEU A 146 9.07 -0.99 1.05
CA LEU A 146 8.93 -2.29 0.40
C LEU A 146 10.26 -2.91 -0.03
N THR A 147 11.37 -2.17 0.04
CA THR A 147 12.68 -2.67 -0.38
C THR A 147 13.31 -3.53 0.73
N PRO A 148 13.59 -4.82 0.46
CA PRO A 148 14.22 -5.70 1.45
C PRO A 148 15.61 -5.18 1.85
N GLY A 149 15.94 -5.33 3.14
CA GLY A 149 17.29 -5.03 3.66
C GLY A 149 17.57 -3.56 3.97
N ILE A 150 16.64 -2.63 3.70
CA ILE A 150 16.79 -1.22 4.12
C ILE A 150 16.59 -1.08 5.63
N PHE A 151 15.59 -1.77 6.17
CA PHE A 151 15.24 -1.70 7.60
C PHE A 151 15.58 -3.01 8.31
N PRO A 152 15.83 -2.96 9.64
CA PRO A 152 16.09 -4.16 10.42
C PRO A 152 14.90 -5.14 10.38
N PRO A 153 15.14 -6.46 10.22
CA PRO A 153 14.07 -7.45 10.07
C PRO A 153 13.24 -7.67 11.35
N MET A 154 13.73 -7.18 12.50
CA MET A 154 13.03 -7.27 13.79
C MET A 154 11.88 -6.26 13.91
N VAL A 155 11.84 -5.24 13.06
CA VAL A 155 10.82 -4.19 13.10
C VAL A 155 9.69 -4.57 12.14
N ALA A 156 8.45 -4.50 12.59
CA ALA A 156 7.30 -4.81 11.77
C ALA A 156 7.17 -3.82 10.60
N THR A 157 6.84 -4.30 9.40
CA THR A 157 6.67 -3.46 8.19
C THR A 157 5.66 -2.33 8.42
N ALA A 158 4.59 -2.59 9.16
CA ALA A 158 3.59 -1.57 9.51
C ALA A 158 4.14 -0.45 10.40
N GLU A 159 5.07 -0.76 11.31
CA GLU A 159 5.71 0.22 12.19
C GLU A 159 6.69 1.11 11.41
N ILE A 160 7.47 0.49 10.50
CA ILE A 160 8.33 1.21 9.55
C ILE A 160 7.48 2.15 8.70
N PHE A 161 6.40 1.64 8.09
CA PHE A 161 5.48 2.42 7.27
C PHE A 161 4.89 3.59 8.05
N ARG A 162 4.35 3.35 9.24
CA ARG A 162 3.83 4.41 10.11
C ARG A 162 4.90 5.50 10.35
N SER A 163 6.12 5.09 10.69
CA SER A 163 7.19 6.03 11.02
C SER A 163 7.68 6.85 9.83
N VAL A 164 7.78 6.24 8.64
CA VAL A 164 8.22 6.93 7.42
C VAL A 164 7.20 8.00 6.98
N PHE A 165 5.92 7.69 7.05
CA PHE A 165 4.87 8.54 6.48
C PHE A 165 4.32 9.57 7.48
N LEU A 166 4.15 9.21 8.77
CA LEU A 166 3.45 10.06 9.74
C LEU A 166 4.11 11.43 9.92
N TYR A 167 5.42 11.47 10.07
CA TYR A 167 6.16 12.73 10.27
C TYR A 167 6.16 13.59 9.01
N TYR A 168 6.33 12.97 7.85
CA TYR A 168 6.34 13.67 6.57
C TYR A 168 4.98 14.32 6.30
N ILE A 169 3.89 13.56 6.45
CA ILE A 169 2.53 14.05 6.20
C ILE A 169 2.14 15.12 7.22
N ARG A 170 2.54 15.00 8.47
CA ARG A 170 2.33 16.06 9.47
C ARG A 170 3.03 17.37 9.07
N GLY A 171 4.19 17.31 8.42
CA GLY A 171 4.89 18.47 7.88
C GLY A 171 4.21 19.14 6.67
N LEU A 172 3.31 18.43 5.98
CA LEU A 172 2.51 18.96 4.87
C LEU A 172 1.26 19.70 5.35
N CYS A 173 0.77 19.39 6.56
CA CYS A 173 -0.43 20.00 7.12
C CYS A 173 -0.21 21.47 7.53
N THR A 174 -1.26 22.28 7.41
CA THR A 174 -1.39 23.53 8.16
C THR A 174 -1.77 23.23 9.62
N ASP A 175 -1.78 24.23 10.50
CA ASP A 175 -2.27 24.05 11.88
C ASP A 175 -3.73 23.56 11.91
N ALA A 176 -4.56 24.00 10.96
CA ALA A 176 -5.93 23.52 10.82
C ALA A 176 -5.96 22.04 10.42
N GLY A 177 -5.19 21.66 9.39
CA GLY A 177 -5.08 20.25 8.97
C GLY A 177 -4.51 19.35 10.07
N ALA A 178 -3.50 19.82 10.81
CA ALA A 178 -2.87 19.06 11.88
C ALA A 178 -3.81 18.81 13.07
N ARG A 179 -4.69 19.78 13.40
CA ARG A 179 -5.74 19.59 14.42
C ARG A 179 -6.77 18.58 13.97
N GLN A 180 -7.27 18.69 12.73
CA GLN A 180 -8.24 17.73 12.20
C GLN A 180 -7.68 16.31 12.14
N ALA A 181 -6.41 16.16 11.73
CA ALA A 181 -5.72 14.87 11.75
C ALA A 181 -5.67 14.25 13.16
N ALA A 182 -5.35 15.06 14.18
CA ALA A 182 -5.25 14.60 15.55
C ALA A 182 -6.60 14.14 16.10
N GLU A 183 -7.69 14.86 15.80
CA GLU A 183 -9.05 14.46 16.17
C GLU A 183 -9.47 13.15 15.51
N HIS A 184 -9.06 12.93 14.26
CA HIS A 184 -9.34 11.69 13.53
C HIS A 184 -8.59 10.50 14.16
N PHE A 185 -7.29 10.64 14.40
CA PHE A 185 -6.48 9.58 15.02
C PHE A 185 -6.91 9.23 16.45
N ALA A 186 -7.41 10.18 17.22
CA ALA A 186 -7.90 9.90 18.57
C ALA A 186 -9.18 9.02 18.56
N ARG A 187 -9.85 8.87 17.42
CA ARG A 187 -11.08 8.09 17.24
C ARG A 187 -10.86 6.73 16.56
N MET A 188 -9.67 6.48 16.02
CA MET A 188 -9.27 5.20 15.41
C MET A 188 -8.54 4.33 16.43
#